data_AF-A0A819VK56-F1
#
_entry.id   AF-A0A819VK56-F1
#
_cell.length_a   1.000
_cell.length_b   1.000
_cell.length_c   1.000
_cell.angle_alpha   90.00
_cell.angle_beta   90.00
_cell.angle_gamma   90.00
#
_symmetry.space_group_name_H-M   'P 1'
#
loop_
_entity.id
_entity.type
_entity.pdbx_description
1 polymer ?
#
loop_
_entity_poly.entity_id
_entity_poly.type
_entity_poly.pdbx_seq_one_letter_code
_entity_poly.pdbx_strand_id
1 'polypeptide(L)'
;MSTINNNTSLEAIALIGISCEFAGDIHSPNDLWHALDESRDVGSEIPRDRLDIDSYCAHMFNMDNNHTLQKKLIRRGYFLSNNQWDTFEAGFFGLSDAEAGSIDPCHRL
;
A
#
# COMPACT_ATOMS: atom_id res chain seq x y z
N MET A 1 -9.59 51.40 21.13
CA MET A 1 -8.87 50.61 20.11
C MET A 1 -8.28 49.40 20.80
N SER A 2 -8.94 48.24 20.68
CA SER A 2 -8.47 46.97 21.25
C SER A 2 -7.47 46.36 20.29
N THR A 3 -6.24 46.16 20.73
CA THR A 3 -5.17 45.52 19.96
C THR A 3 -5.37 44.02 20.04
N ILE A 4 -5.75 43.39 18.93
CA ILE A 4 -5.87 41.93 18.82
C ILE A 4 -4.44 41.38 18.67
N ASN A 5 -3.91 40.74 19.71
CA ASN A 5 -2.62 40.06 19.67
C ASN A 5 -2.72 38.78 18.85
N ASN A 6 -2.25 38.80 17.60
CA ASN A 6 -2.09 37.62 16.74
C ASN A 6 -0.79 36.86 17.05
N ASN A 7 -0.60 36.41 18.30
CA ASN A 7 0.46 35.46 18.63
C ASN A 7 -0.07 34.04 18.47
N THR A 8 -0.31 33.62 17.24
CA THR A 8 -0.54 32.20 16.91
C THR A 8 0.72 31.62 16.32
N SER A 9 1.77 31.48 17.13
CA SER A 9 2.76 30.44 16.86
C SER A 9 2.04 29.12 17.08
N LEU A 10 1.68 28.44 15.99
CA LEU A 10 1.04 27.13 16.03
C LEU A 10 1.82 26.21 16.97
N GLU A 11 1.13 25.54 17.88
CA GLU A 11 1.73 24.57 18.78
C GLU A 11 2.36 23.44 17.95
N ALA A 12 3.62 23.12 18.23
CA ALA A 12 4.33 22.07 17.53
C ALA A 12 3.77 20.69 17.94
N ILE A 13 3.48 19.85 16.95
CA ILE A 13 2.99 18.49 17.18
C ILE A 13 4.18 17.54 17.14
N ALA A 14 4.38 16.81 18.24
CA ALA A 14 5.42 15.79 18.33
C ALA A 14 4.96 14.46 17.73
N LEU A 15 5.79 13.86 16.89
CA LEU A 15 5.64 12.49 16.42
C LEU A 15 6.23 11.53 17.46
N ILE A 16 5.37 10.86 18.23
CA ILE A 16 5.78 10.01 19.36
C ILE A 16 5.91 8.52 19.00
N GLY A 17 5.47 8.13 17.81
CA GLY A 17 5.55 6.75 17.34
C GLY A 17 5.11 6.61 15.89
N ILE A 18 5.67 5.62 15.20
CA ILE A 18 5.36 5.24 13.82
C ILE A 18 5.46 3.71 13.68
N SER A 19 4.62 3.16 12.80
CA SER A 19 4.70 1.80 12.30
C SER A 19 4.44 1.84 10.80
N CYS A 20 4.96 0.88 10.05
CA CYS A 20 4.74 0.84 8.61
C CYS A 20 4.92 -0.55 8.02
N GLU A 21 4.15 -0.80 6.96
CA GLU A 21 4.27 -1.96 6.07
C GLU A 21 4.48 -1.42 4.66
N PHE A 22 5.58 -1.80 4.01
CA PHE A 22 5.92 -1.37 2.65
C PHE A 22 6.41 -2.54 1.79
N ALA A 23 6.39 -2.32 0.47
CA ALA A 23 6.92 -3.26 -0.50
C ALA A 23 8.39 -3.62 -0.25
N GLY A 24 8.78 -4.84 -0.58
CA GLY A 24 10.14 -5.34 -0.39
C GLY A 24 10.44 -5.76 1.05
N ASP A 25 9.46 -6.39 1.71
CA ASP A 25 9.56 -6.98 3.05
C ASP A 25 10.01 -5.98 4.13
N ILE A 26 9.41 -4.78 4.09
CA ILE A 26 9.67 -3.70 5.05
C ILE A 26 8.52 -3.65 6.07
N HIS A 27 8.81 -4.06 7.29
CA HIS A 27 7.81 -4.23 8.37
C HIS A 27 8.00 -3.26 9.54
N SER A 28 9.00 -2.39 9.45
CA SER A 28 9.33 -1.46 10.51
C SER A 28 9.97 -0.18 9.99
N PRO A 29 9.91 0.92 10.77
CA PRO A 29 10.65 2.14 10.45
C PRO A 29 12.16 1.93 10.28
N ASN A 30 12.73 0.94 10.98
CA ASN A 30 14.14 0.62 10.86
C ASN A 30 14.46 -0.07 9.52
N ASP A 31 13.61 -1.00 9.10
CA ASP A 31 13.73 -1.65 7.78
C ASP A 31 13.57 -0.64 6.65
N LEU A 32 12.64 0.30 6.81
CA LEU A 32 12.44 1.39 5.86
C LEU A 32 13.71 2.24 5.76
N TRP A 33 14.30 2.59 6.90
CA TRP A 33 15.52 3.39 6.92
C TRP A 33 16.68 2.67 6.23
N HIS A 34 16.87 1.38 6.51
CA HIS A 34 17.88 0.58 5.81
C HIS A 34 17.64 0.50 4.30
N ALA A 35 16.40 0.28 3.86
CA ALA A 35 16.08 0.21 2.44
C ALA A 35 16.33 1.54 1.71
N LEU A 36 16.07 2.67 2.39
CA LEU A 36 16.36 4.02 1.87
C LEU A 36 17.86 4.30 1.79
N ASP A 37 18.61 3.96 2.84
CA ASP A 37 20.07 4.11 2.89
C ASP A 37 20.76 3.28 1.80
N GLU A 38 20.27 2.06 1.56
CA GLU A 38 20.73 1.17 0.49
C GLU A 38 20.21 1.55 -0.90
N SER A 39 19.27 2.49 -1.01
CA SER A 39 18.57 2.84 -2.26
C SER A 39 17.98 1.61 -2.99
N ARG A 40 17.35 0.72 -2.22
CA ARG A 40 16.88 -0.59 -2.71
C ARG A 40 15.68 -0.44 -3.66
N ASP A 41 15.78 -1.03 -4.87
CA ASP A 41 14.62 -1.18 -5.76
C ASP A 41 13.74 -2.32 -5.25
N VAL A 42 12.62 -1.95 -4.64
CA VAL A 42 11.61 -2.87 -4.10
C VAL A 42 10.42 -3.06 -5.06
N GLY A 43 10.54 -2.59 -6.30
CA GLY A 43 9.52 -2.73 -7.32
C GLY A 43 9.42 -4.17 -7.83
N SER A 44 8.20 -4.69 -7.90
CA SER A 44 7.89 -6.01 -8.44
C SER A 44 6.92 -5.93 -9.61
N GLU A 45 6.75 -7.05 -10.32
CA GLU A 45 5.56 -7.21 -11.16
C GLU A 45 4.30 -7.31 -10.28
N ILE A 46 3.14 -7.07 -10.89
CA ILE A 46 1.85 -7.23 -10.21
C ILE A 46 1.73 -8.71 -9.76
N PRO A 47 1.51 -8.97 -8.46
CA PRO A 47 1.31 -10.33 -7.96
C PRO A 47 0.12 -11.00 -8.67
N ARG A 48 0.32 -12.24 -9.16
CA ARG A 48 -0.69 -12.97 -9.96
C ARG A 48 -1.97 -13.28 -9.18
N ASP A 49 -1.85 -13.45 -7.87
CA ASP A 49 -2.96 -13.63 -6.93
C ASP A 49 -3.82 -12.37 -6.78
N ARG A 50 -3.24 -11.17 -6.95
CA ARG A 50 -4.00 -9.92 -7.01
C ARG A 50 -4.63 -9.69 -8.38
N LEU A 51 -3.84 -9.87 -9.44
CA LEU A 51 -4.30 -9.71 -10.81
C LEU A 51 -3.39 -10.49 -11.76
N ASP A 52 -3.97 -11.43 -12.49
CA ASP A 52 -3.32 -12.02 -13.66
C ASP A 52 -3.29 -10.98 -14.79
N ILE A 53 -2.20 -10.23 -14.84
CA ILE A 53 -2.01 -9.15 -15.81
C ILE A 53 -1.97 -9.67 -17.25
N ASP A 54 -1.54 -10.91 -17.47
CA ASP A 54 -1.45 -11.49 -18.81
C ASP A 54 -2.84 -11.91 -19.31
N SER A 55 -3.66 -12.51 -18.45
CA SER A 55 -5.07 -12.78 -18.75
C SER A 55 -5.86 -11.48 -18.98
N TYR A 56 -5.66 -10.48 -18.13
CA TYR A 56 -6.27 -9.16 -18.30
C TYR A 56 -5.87 -8.50 -19.63
N CYS A 57 -4.58 -8.55 -19.99
CA CYS A 57 -4.10 -8.09 -21.28
C CYS A 57 -4.78 -8.83 -22.43
N ALA A 58 -4.79 -10.17 -22.39
CA ALA A 58 -5.39 -11.03 -23.41
C ALA A 58 -6.86 -10.69 -23.65
N HIS A 59 -7.62 -10.42 -22.59
CA HIS A 59 -9.00 -9.97 -22.70
C HIS A 59 -9.11 -8.61 -23.38
N MET A 60 -8.26 -7.64 -22.99
CA MET A 60 -8.24 -6.30 -23.58
C MET A 60 -7.85 -6.30 -25.06
N PHE A 61 -6.94 -7.19 -25.48
CA PHE A 61 -6.56 -7.37 -26.88
C PHE A 61 -7.71 -7.79 -27.76
N ASN A 62 -8.54 -8.73 -27.29
CA ASN A 62 -9.72 -9.18 -28.05
C ASN A 62 -10.73 -8.04 -28.27
N MET A 63 -10.65 -6.95 -27.49
CA MET A 63 -11.50 -5.77 -27.60
C MET A 63 -10.87 -4.61 -28.39
N ASP A 64 -9.54 -4.57 -28.57
CA ASP A 64 -8.82 -3.51 -29.29
C ASP A 64 -8.05 -4.04 -30.51
N ASN A 65 -8.70 -4.00 -31.67
CA ASN A 65 -8.13 -4.39 -32.97
C ASN A 65 -6.88 -3.57 -33.38
N ASN A 66 -6.63 -2.42 -32.75
CA ASN A 66 -5.50 -1.55 -33.07
C ASN A 66 -4.31 -1.71 -32.12
N HIS A 67 -4.36 -2.61 -31.13
CA HIS A 67 -3.30 -2.90 -30.15
C HIS A 67 -2.76 -1.65 -29.42
N THR A 68 -3.52 -0.56 -29.40
CA THR A 68 -3.13 0.71 -28.79
C THR A 68 -3.20 0.68 -27.27
N LEU A 69 -4.11 -0.14 -26.74
CA LEU A 69 -4.37 -0.28 -25.32
C LEU A 69 -3.24 -1.01 -24.56
N GLN A 70 -2.56 -1.96 -25.20
CA GLN A 70 -1.46 -2.71 -24.57
C GLN A 70 -0.27 -1.81 -24.21
N LYS A 71 0.04 -0.81 -25.05
CA LYS A 71 1.18 0.09 -24.83
C LYS A 71 1.04 1.00 -23.61
N LYS A 72 -0.15 1.09 -23.02
CA LYS A 72 -0.44 1.94 -21.86
C LYS A 72 -0.48 1.19 -20.54
N LEU A 73 -0.30 -0.13 -20.55
CA LEU A 73 -0.47 -0.92 -19.34
C LEU A 73 0.82 -0.94 -18.50
N ILE A 74 0.71 -0.50 -17.25
CA ILE A 74 1.78 -0.58 -16.27
C ILE A 74 1.78 -2.01 -15.69
N ARG A 75 2.90 -2.73 -15.82
CA ARG A 75 3.08 -4.11 -15.35
C ARG A 75 3.85 -4.23 -14.04
N ARG A 76 4.46 -3.13 -13.59
CA ARG A 76 5.31 -3.07 -12.39
C ARG A 76 4.78 -2.04 -11.41
N GLY A 77 4.95 -2.31 -10.13
CA GLY A 77 4.55 -1.42 -9.05
C GLY A 77 5.21 -1.84 -7.74
N TYR A 78 4.73 -1.28 -6.65
CA TYR A 78 5.19 -1.60 -5.31
C TYR A 78 4.03 -2.27 -4.58
N PHE A 79 4.21 -3.54 -4.24
CA PHE A 79 3.18 -4.36 -3.63
C PHE A 79 3.69 -4.91 -2.31
N LEU A 80 2.81 -4.92 -1.30
CA LEU A 80 3.03 -5.68 -0.08
C LEU A 80 3.18 -7.17 -0.44
N SER A 81 4.09 -7.87 0.23
CA SER A 81 4.32 -9.28 -0.06
C SER A 81 3.11 -10.12 0.34
N ASN A 82 3.00 -11.33 -0.24
CA ASN A 82 1.80 -12.16 -0.12
C ASN A 82 1.36 -12.38 1.34
N ASN A 83 2.32 -12.52 2.24
CA ASN A 83 2.08 -12.76 3.66
C ASN A 83 1.66 -11.50 4.44
N GLN A 84 1.58 -10.33 3.82
CA GLN A 84 1.31 -9.06 4.51
C GLN A 84 -0.11 -8.56 4.28
N TRP A 85 -0.77 -8.94 3.18
CA TRP A 85 -2.05 -8.33 2.80
C TRP A 85 -3.28 -9.20 3.05
N ASP A 86 -3.11 -10.53 3.15
CA ASP A 86 -4.19 -11.47 3.42
C ASP A 86 -4.25 -11.91 4.89
N THR A 87 -3.17 -11.73 5.65
CA THR A 87 -3.09 -12.08 7.06
C THR A 87 -3.68 -10.98 7.94
N PHE A 88 -4.62 -11.35 8.80
CA PHE A 88 -5.18 -10.45 9.80
C PHE A 88 -5.58 -11.24 11.06
N GLU A 89 -5.07 -10.83 12.21
CA GLU A 89 -5.34 -11.49 13.50
C GLU A 89 -6.70 -11.04 14.07
N ALA A 90 -7.79 -11.58 13.53
CA ALA A 90 -9.16 -11.20 13.90
C ALA A 90 -9.43 -11.29 15.42
N GLY A 91 -8.90 -12.34 16.06
CA GLY A 91 -9.06 -12.58 17.50
C GLY A 91 -8.44 -11.48 18.38
N PHE A 92 -7.36 -10.82 17.92
CA PHE A 92 -6.76 -9.69 18.64
C PHE A 92 -7.74 -8.50 18.74
N PHE A 93 -8.52 -8.29 17.69
CA PHE A 93 -9.53 -7.22 17.62
C PHE A 93 -10.91 -7.64 18.12
N GLY A 94 -11.06 -8.89 18.58
CA GLY A 94 -12.35 -9.44 19.02
C GLY A 94 -13.35 -9.68 17.88
N LEU A 95 -12.86 -9.84 16.65
CA LEU A 95 -13.66 -10.12 15.46
C LEU A 95 -13.70 -11.63 15.18
N SER A 96 -14.82 -12.11 14.61
CA SER A 96 -14.85 -13.44 14.01
C SER A 96 -14.17 -13.47 12.64
N ASP A 97 -13.72 -14.65 12.20
CA ASP A 97 -13.09 -14.82 10.88
C ASP A 97 -14.01 -14.39 9.73
N ALA A 98 -15.32 -14.61 9.88
CA ALA A 98 -16.32 -14.20 8.88
C ALA A 98 -16.45 -12.67 8.78
N GLU A 99 -16.44 -11.97 9.91
CA GLU A 99 -16.46 -10.52 9.95
C GLU A 99 -15.16 -9.95 9.39
N ALA A 100 -14.01 -10.46 9.83
CA ALA A 100 -12.70 -10.05 9.33
C ALA A 100 -12.55 -10.27 7.81
N GLY A 101 -13.12 -11.34 7.26
CA GLY A 101 -13.14 -11.61 5.83
C GLY A 101 -13.98 -10.62 5.01
N SER A 102 -14.91 -9.91 5.66
CA SER A 102 -15.78 -8.91 5.03
C SER A 102 -15.23 -7.48 5.12
N ILE A 103 -14.18 -7.26 5.91
CA ILE A 103 -13.55 -5.95 6.07
C ILE A 103 -12.61 -5.70 4.89
N ASP A 104 -12.69 -4.49 4.32
CA ASP A 104 -11.75 -4.04 3.29
C ASP A 104 -10.29 -4.16 3.80
N PRO A 105 -9.38 -4.77 3.03
CA PRO A 105 -7.99 -4.94 3.45
C PRO A 105 -7.30 -3.66 3.91
N CYS A 106 -7.68 -2.48 3.40
CA CYS A 106 -7.12 -1.20 3.83
C CYS A 106 -7.45 -0.86 5.29
N HIS A 107 -8.54 -1.39 5.84
CA HIS A 107 -8.91 -1.22 7.25
C HIS A 107 -8.29 -2.28 8.18
N ARG A 108 -7.65 -3.31 7.62
CA ARG A 108 -7.01 -4.41 8.37
C ARG A 108 -5.51 -4.18 8.61
N LEU A 109 -4.92 -3.25 7.87
CA LEU A 109 -3.51 -2.82 7.97
C LEU A 109 -3.32 -1.75 9.05
#